data_AF-A0A1J5HRE0-F1
#
_entry.id   AF-A0A1J5HRE0-F1
#
_cell.length_a   1.000
_cell.length_b   1.000
_cell.length_c   1.000
_cell.angle_alpha   90.00
_cell.angle_beta   90.00
_cell.angle_gamma   90.00
#
_symmetry.space_group_name_H-M   'P 1'
#
loop_
_entity.id
_entity.type
_entity.pdbx_description
1 polymer ?
#
loop_
_entity_poly.entity_id
_entity_poly.type
_entity_poly.pdbx_seq_one_letter_code
_entity_poly.pdbx_strand_id
1 'polypeptide(L)'
;MKSTSKFILLLLTLLTVSCSSYEDTFSLQKSIFIADSENPGLPIYSEWGYNSFGAYIDRQVFTSDNSNLPTKIIVNHDTLHLLLKGVMNGRFASLKFSFVGYPIADYINLTTLNDKTINLKSDSCKVLLTRENVAEDIKIIEGTFTFKRIQNLYVDKEYTKAIVSGVFNLKMFFNNEPTAISSGRFDLGIGYENFYNF
;
A
#
# COMPACT_ATOMS: atom_id res chain seq x y z
N MET A 1 -27.28 -39.26 -42.34
CA MET A 1 -26.09 -39.18 -41.43
C MET A 1 -25.14 -38.06 -41.86
N LYS A 2 -25.41 -36.78 -41.56
CA LYS A 2 -24.43 -35.66 -41.74
C LYS A 2 -24.65 -34.46 -40.77
N SER A 3 -25.64 -34.51 -39.88
CA SER A 3 -26.00 -33.36 -39.02
C SER A 3 -25.35 -33.40 -37.62
N THR A 4 -25.06 -34.59 -37.09
CA THR A 4 -24.52 -34.76 -35.73
C THR A 4 -23.06 -34.32 -35.58
N SER A 5 -22.28 -34.24 -36.66
CA SER A 5 -20.87 -33.83 -36.61
C SER A 5 -20.69 -32.32 -36.42
N LYS A 6 -21.63 -31.48 -36.89
CA LYS A 6 -21.52 -30.02 -36.74
C LYS A 6 -21.85 -29.53 -35.33
N PHE A 7 -22.72 -30.26 -34.62
CA PHE A 7 -23.11 -29.90 -33.26
C PHE A 7 -22.01 -30.18 -32.23
N ILE A 8 -21.22 -31.25 -32.44
CA ILE A 8 -20.09 -31.60 -31.57
C ILE A 8 -18.95 -30.58 -31.72
N LEU A 9 -18.73 -30.06 -32.94
CA LEU A 9 -17.69 -29.05 -33.19
C LEU A 9 -18.02 -27.69 -32.53
N LEU A 10 -19.30 -27.32 -32.47
CA LEU A 10 -19.76 -26.08 -31.82
C LEU A 10 -19.66 -26.17 -30.29
N LEU A 11 -19.85 -27.36 -29.72
CA LEU A 11 -19.72 -27.60 -28.27
C LEU A 11 -18.25 -27.61 -27.81
N LEU A 12 -17.32 -28.02 -28.67
CA LEU A 12 -15.88 -28.00 -28.38
C LEU A 12 -15.28 -26.58 -28.42
N THR A 13 -15.80 -25.67 -29.25
CA THR A 13 -15.32 -24.28 -29.32
C THR A 13 -15.80 -23.39 -28.16
N LEU A 14 -16.83 -23.83 -27.42
CA LEU A 14 -17.32 -23.14 -26.22
C LEU A 14 -16.49 -23.43 -24.96
N LEU A 15 -15.63 -24.46 -24.98
CA LEU A 15 -14.78 -24.84 -23.84
C LEU A 15 -13.42 -24.14 -23.83
N THR A 16 -13.08 -23.35 -24.85
CA THR A 16 -11.76 -22.72 -24.98
C THR A 16 -11.71 -21.24 -24.56
N VAL A 17 -12.75 -20.70 -23.91
CA VAL A 17 -12.82 -19.27 -23.53
C VAL A 17 -12.49 -19.02 -22.03
N SER A 18 -12.09 -20.04 -21.27
CA SER A 18 -11.61 -19.84 -19.90
C SER A 18 -10.11 -20.10 -19.80
N CYS A 19 -9.33 -19.12 -20.25
CA CYS A 19 -7.93 -19.00 -19.85
C CYS A 19 -7.57 -17.51 -19.80
N SER A 20 -8.05 -16.81 -18.77
CA SER A 20 -7.58 -15.48 -18.41
C SER A 20 -7.55 -15.37 -16.89
N SER A 21 -6.50 -15.89 -16.26
CA SER A 21 -6.28 -15.63 -14.83
C SER A 21 -4.81 -15.65 -14.40
N TYR A 22 -3.85 -15.91 -15.29
CA TYR A 22 -2.44 -15.89 -14.88
C TYR A 22 -1.79 -14.50 -15.01
N GLU A 23 -2.01 -13.77 -16.10
CA GLU A 23 -1.40 -12.44 -16.29
C GLU A 23 -1.96 -11.37 -15.35
N ASP A 24 -3.25 -11.46 -14.96
CA ASP A 24 -3.88 -10.53 -14.01
C ASP A 24 -3.33 -10.67 -12.59
N THR A 25 -2.88 -11.86 -12.18
CA THR A 25 -2.25 -12.02 -10.85
C THR A 25 -0.84 -11.44 -10.79
N PHE A 26 -0.09 -11.48 -11.90
CA PHE A 26 1.25 -10.90 -11.99
C PHE A 26 1.22 -9.37 -12.08
N SER A 27 0.22 -8.78 -12.74
CA SER A 27 0.05 -7.33 -12.80
C SER A 27 -0.23 -6.72 -11.42
N LEU A 28 -0.93 -7.45 -10.54
CA LEU A 28 -1.20 -7.06 -9.16
C LEU A 28 0.03 -7.15 -8.23
N GLN A 29 1.15 -7.74 -8.66
CA GLN A 29 2.42 -7.69 -7.90
C GLN A 29 3.22 -6.42 -8.17
N LYS A 30 2.94 -5.72 -9.28
CA LYS A 30 3.62 -4.48 -9.65
C LYS A 30 2.85 -3.26 -9.13
N SER A 31 3.56 -2.17 -8.87
CA SER A 31 2.95 -0.87 -8.65
C SER A 31 2.20 -0.45 -9.92
N ILE A 32 0.90 -0.18 -9.79
CA ILE A 32 0.08 0.40 -10.86
C ILE A 32 -0.18 1.87 -10.49
N PHE A 33 0.58 2.76 -11.10
CA PHE A 33 0.39 4.19 -10.89
C PHE A 33 -0.70 4.74 -11.83
N ILE A 34 -1.90 4.94 -11.30
CA ILE A 34 -2.98 5.66 -11.97
C ILE A 34 -3.03 7.06 -11.37
N ALA A 35 -2.80 8.10 -12.17
CA ALA A 35 -2.80 9.47 -11.67
C ALA A 35 -4.19 9.92 -11.20
N ASP A 36 -4.22 10.64 -10.07
CA ASP A 36 -5.43 11.32 -9.60
C ASP A 36 -5.63 12.66 -10.34
N SER A 37 -6.78 12.85 -10.98
CA SER A 37 -7.12 14.07 -11.71
C SER A 37 -7.24 15.29 -10.80
N GLU A 38 -7.66 15.09 -9.54
CA GLU A 38 -7.89 16.16 -8.57
C GLU A 38 -6.62 16.46 -7.74
N ASN A 39 -5.66 15.54 -7.72
CA ASN A 39 -4.41 15.66 -6.97
C ASN A 39 -3.19 15.37 -7.86
N PRO A 40 -2.71 16.37 -8.63
CA PRO A 40 -1.62 16.19 -9.56
C PRO A 40 -0.37 15.55 -8.94
N GLY A 41 0.12 14.48 -9.57
CA GLY A 41 1.31 13.74 -9.14
C GLY A 41 1.07 12.70 -8.04
N LEU A 42 -0.15 12.60 -7.47
CA LEU A 42 -0.53 11.52 -6.56
C LEU A 42 -1.24 10.39 -7.32
N PRO A 43 -1.18 9.15 -6.81
CA PRO A 43 -1.98 8.07 -7.35
C PRO A 43 -3.44 8.20 -6.91
N ILE A 44 -4.36 7.62 -7.68
CA ILE A 44 -5.76 7.47 -7.32
C ILE A 44 -5.89 6.66 -6.03
N TYR A 45 -6.85 7.03 -5.19
CA TYR A 45 -7.23 6.24 -4.04
C TYR A 45 -8.40 5.31 -4.45
N SER A 46 -8.10 4.05 -4.77
CA SER A 46 -9.10 3.11 -5.32
C SER A 46 -9.57 2.05 -4.32
N GLU A 47 -8.71 1.61 -3.40
CA GLU A 47 -8.93 0.45 -2.51
C GLU A 47 -8.84 -0.92 -3.21
N TRP A 48 -8.06 -1.01 -4.30
CA TRP A 48 -7.89 -2.24 -5.08
C TRP A 48 -6.54 -2.93 -4.84
N GLY A 49 -5.67 -2.34 -4.02
CA GLY A 49 -4.34 -2.84 -3.75
C GLY A 49 -3.37 -2.62 -4.92
N TYR A 50 -3.44 -1.45 -5.57
CA TYR A 50 -2.57 -1.11 -6.72
C TYR A 50 -1.09 -0.93 -6.38
N ASN A 51 -0.68 -1.18 -5.13
CA ASN A 51 0.69 -1.00 -4.67
C ASN A 51 1.19 0.42 -4.99
N SER A 52 0.39 1.42 -4.62
CA SER A 52 0.76 2.82 -4.81
C SER A 52 0.50 3.63 -3.54
N PHE A 53 1.27 4.68 -3.36
CA PHE A 53 1.02 5.68 -2.33
C PHE A 53 1.49 7.04 -2.83
N GLY A 54 0.97 8.09 -2.23
CA GLY A 54 1.44 9.43 -2.49
C GLY A 54 1.10 10.38 -1.36
N ALA A 55 1.89 11.43 -1.21
CA ALA A 55 1.62 12.56 -0.34
C ALA A 55 2.31 13.81 -0.89
N TYR A 56 1.84 14.97 -0.46
CA TYR A 56 2.60 16.21 -0.59
C TYR A 56 3.35 16.47 0.70
N ILE A 57 4.67 16.64 0.61
CA ILE A 57 5.47 17.22 1.68
C ILE A 57 5.67 18.69 1.31
N ASP A 58 4.93 19.56 2.01
CA ASP A 58 4.60 20.93 1.62
C ASP A 58 4.02 21.00 0.19
N ARG A 59 4.86 21.22 -0.82
CA ARG A 59 4.47 21.29 -2.24
C ARG A 59 5.18 20.26 -3.12
N GLN A 60 5.97 19.39 -2.51
CA GLN A 60 6.76 18.38 -3.21
C GLN A 60 6.02 17.04 -3.16
N VAL A 61 5.96 16.38 -4.32
CA VAL A 61 5.36 15.04 -4.43
C VAL A 61 6.34 14.02 -3.84
N PHE A 62 5.86 13.26 -2.87
CA PHE A 62 6.47 12.01 -2.42
C PHE A 62 5.55 10.87 -2.83
N THR A 63 6.01 10.00 -3.73
CA THR A 63 5.16 8.98 -4.35
C THR A 63 5.91 7.68 -4.58
N SER A 64 5.16 6.56 -4.60
CA SER A 64 5.67 5.26 -5.05
C SER A 64 6.16 5.32 -6.49
N ASP A 65 7.21 4.57 -6.81
CA ASP A 65 7.64 4.34 -8.19
C ASP A 65 7.42 2.88 -8.61
N ASN A 66 7.69 2.59 -9.89
CA ASN A 66 7.59 1.24 -10.44
C ASN A 66 8.92 0.46 -10.34
N SER A 67 9.95 1.06 -9.76
CA SER A 67 11.30 0.49 -9.72
C SER A 67 11.58 -0.24 -8.41
N ASN A 68 10.86 0.10 -7.34
CA ASN A 68 11.00 -0.46 -6.01
C ASN A 68 9.68 -1.01 -5.49
N LEU A 69 9.77 -2.02 -4.62
CA LEU A 69 8.65 -2.42 -3.77
C LEU A 69 8.24 -1.21 -2.89
N PRO A 70 7.01 -0.69 -3.03
CA PRO A 70 6.62 0.60 -2.48
C PRO A 70 6.33 0.53 -0.97
N THR A 71 6.11 -0.68 -0.44
CA THR A 71 5.78 -0.86 0.96
C THR A 71 6.40 -2.10 1.58
N LYS A 72 6.64 -2.06 2.89
CA LYS A 72 6.84 -3.24 3.74
C LYS A 72 6.08 -3.04 5.04
N ILE A 73 5.44 -4.10 5.53
CA ILE A 73 4.99 -4.20 6.91
C ILE A 73 5.98 -5.10 7.65
N ILE A 74 6.53 -4.58 8.74
CA ILE A 74 7.48 -5.29 9.59
C ILE A 74 6.93 -5.25 11.01
N VAL A 75 6.67 -6.41 11.59
CA VAL A 75 6.23 -6.56 12.97
C VAL A 75 7.39 -7.12 13.77
N ASN A 76 7.73 -6.46 14.88
CA ASN A 76 8.68 -6.98 15.84
C ASN A 76 8.14 -6.77 17.25
N HIS A 77 8.10 -7.84 18.04
CA HIS A 77 7.48 -7.83 19.37
C HIS A 77 6.03 -7.30 19.34
N ASP A 78 5.79 -6.12 19.90
CA ASP A 78 4.47 -5.47 20.03
C ASP A 78 4.27 -4.31 19.03
N THR A 79 5.22 -4.09 18.11
CA THR A 79 5.25 -2.90 17.26
C THR A 79 5.06 -3.27 15.80
N LEU A 80 4.13 -2.58 15.14
CA LEU A 80 3.94 -2.64 13.69
C LEU A 80 4.66 -1.47 13.03
N HIS A 81 5.54 -1.76 12.09
CA HIS A 81 6.18 -0.78 11.23
C HIS A 81 5.58 -0.83 9.83
N LEU A 82 5.06 0.30 9.35
CA LEU A 82 4.66 0.49 7.96
C LEU A 82 5.69 1.39 7.29
N LEU A 83 6.45 0.83 6.35
CA LEU A 83 7.50 1.51 5.60
C LEU A 83 7.00 1.82 4.19
N LEU A 84 6.89 3.10 3.83
CA LEU A 84 6.63 3.57 2.47
C LEU A 84 7.95 3.97 1.81
N LYS A 85 8.25 3.41 0.64
CA LYS A 85 9.48 3.67 -0.14
C LYS A 85 9.13 4.24 -1.50
N GLY A 86 9.71 5.37 -1.84
CA GLY A 86 9.40 6.02 -3.11
C GLY A 86 10.41 7.09 -3.47
N VAL A 87 9.92 8.07 -4.24
CA VAL A 87 10.73 9.14 -4.81
C VAL A 87 10.17 10.48 -4.37
N MET A 88 11.08 11.39 -4.00
CA MET A 88 10.79 12.79 -3.75
C MET A 88 11.86 13.64 -4.45
N ASN A 89 11.44 14.60 -5.28
CA ASN A 89 12.32 15.40 -6.15
C ASN A 89 13.30 14.56 -6.99
N GLY A 90 12.85 13.42 -7.52
CA GLY A 90 13.69 12.52 -8.32
C GLY A 90 14.73 11.73 -7.52
N ARG A 91 14.73 11.83 -6.18
CA ARG A 91 15.64 11.11 -5.29
C ARG A 91 14.89 10.12 -4.42
N PHE A 92 15.55 9.03 -4.05
CA PHE A 92 14.98 8.03 -3.16
C PHE A 92 14.66 8.65 -1.79
N ALA A 93 13.45 8.37 -1.30
CA ALA A 93 13.00 8.73 0.03
C ALA A 93 12.16 7.60 0.63
N SER A 94 12.10 7.52 1.95
CA SER A 94 11.17 6.62 2.63
C SER A 94 10.61 7.21 3.92
N LEU A 95 9.39 6.81 4.24
CA LEU A 95 8.68 7.22 5.45
C LEU A 95 8.29 5.95 6.21
N LYS A 96 8.79 5.79 7.43
CA LYS A 96 8.46 4.65 8.29
C LYS A 96 7.58 5.13 9.44
N PHE A 97 6.36 4.63 9.51
CA PHE A 97 5.48 4.76 10.66
C PHE A 97 5.66 3.55 11.56
N SER A 98 5.74 3.78 12.86
CA SER A 98 5.87 2.72 13.87
C SER A 98 4.74 2.90 14.88
N PHE A 99 3.97 1.85 15.11
CA PHE A 99 2.80 1.84 15.99
C PHE A 99 2.98 0.74 17.05
N VAL A 100 3.15 1.15 18.30
CA VAL A 100 3.25 0.24 19.45
C VAL A 100 1.85 -0.27 19.82
N GLY A 101 1.75 -1.53 20.25
CA GLY A 101 0.49 -2.18 20.65
C GLY A 101 -0.23 -2.90 19.51
N TYR A 102 0.46 -3.20 18.41
CA TYR A 102 -0.08 -3.89 17.23
C TYR A 102 0.73 -5.14 16.86
N PRO A 103 0.72 -6.20 17.68
CA PRO A 103 1.41 -7.45 17.41
C PRO A 103 0.66 -8.27 16.36
N ILE A 104 0.72 -7.86 15.09
CA ILE A 104 0.07 -8.58 13.99
C ILE A 104 0.92 -9.80 13.63
N ALA A 105 0.40 -11.00 13.90
CA ALA A 105 1.14 -12.25 13.70
C ALA A 105 1.35 -12.60 12.22
N ASP A 106 0.36 -12.31 11.39
CA ASP A 106 0.32 -12.65 9.96
C ASP A 106 -0.45 -11.58 9.17
N TYR A 107 -0.15 -11.43 7.87
CA TYR A 107 -0.81 -10.46 7.00
C TYR A 107 -2.32 -10.71 6.85
N ILE A 108 -2.82 -11.94 7.02
CA ILE A 108 -4.26 -12.24 7.06
C ILE A 108 -4.98 -11.55 8.24
N ASN A 109 -4.23 -11.24 9.30
CA ASN A 109 -4.74 -10.59 10.51
C ASN A 109 -4.69 -9.05 10.44
N LEU A 110 -4.18 -8.46 9.36
CA LEU A 110 -4.19 -7.00 9.17
C LEU A 110 -5.61 -6.41 9.17
N THR A 111 -6.63 -7.21 8.85
CA THR A 111 -8.05 -6.85 8.93
C THR A 111 -8.47 -6.33 10.31
N THR A 112 -7.74 -6.69 11.38
CA THR A 112 -7.95 -6.14 12.72
C THR A 112 -7.72 -4.63 12.80
N LEU A 113 -6.99 -4.05 11.85
CA LEU A 113 -6.73 -2.61 11.74
C LEU A 113 -7.78 -1.87 10.91
N ASN A 114 -8.76 -2.56 10.33
CA ASN A 114 -9.79 -1.94 9.50
C ASN A 114 -10.52 -0.81 10.28
N ASP A 115 -10.75 0.31 9.60
CA ASP A 115 -11.36 1.54 10.15
C ASP A 115 -10.62 2.16 11.36
N LYS A 116 -9.39 1.73 11.67
CA LYS A 116 -8.63 2.33 12.77
C LYS A 116 -7.96 3.63 12.35
N THR A 117 -8.16 4.65 13.19
CA THR A 117 -7.40 5.90 13.17
C THR A 117 -6.42 5.94 14.34
N ILE A 118 -5.17 6.26 14.03
CA ILE A 118 -4.06 6.39 14.97
C ILE A 118 -3.67 7.86 15.06
N ASN A 119 -3.54 8.37 16.29
CA ASN A 119 -2.99 9.70 16.55
C ASN A 119 -1.45 9.64 16.49
N LEU A 120 -0.87 10.27 15.48
CA LEU A 120 0.56 10.24 15.23
C LEU A 120 1.39 11.01 16.27
N LYS A 121 0.78 11.89 17.07
CA LYS A 121 1.46 12.59 18.17
C LYS A 121 1.56 11.74 19.45
N SER A 122 0.86 10.61 19.53
CA SER A 122 0.89 9.77 20.72
C SER A 122 2.29 9.19 20.97
N ASP A 123 2.63 8.93 22.23
CA ASP A 123 3.93 8.35 22.62
C ASP A 123 4.10 6.91 22.10
N SER A 124 3.01 6.25 21.70
CA SER A 124 3.00 4.94 21.05
C SER A 124 3.28 5.01 19.54
N CYS A 125 3.59 6.19 19.00
CA CYS A 125 3.85 6.41 17.59
C CYS A 125 5.24 7.02 17.36
N LYS A 126 5.92 6.54 16.31
CA LYS A 126 7.17 7.14 15.84
C LYS A 126 7.20 7.19 14.32
N VAL A 127 7.62 8.32 13.77
CA VAL A 127 7.78 8.49 12.32
C VAL A 127 9.22 8.83 12.00
N LEU A 128 9.80 8.10 11.05
CA LEU A 128 11.16 8.28 10.57
C LEU A 128 11.12 8.64 9.08
N LEU A 129 11.74 9.75 8.70
CA LEU A 129 11.96 10.11 7.30
C LEU A 129 13.40 9.77 6.94
N THR A 130 13.59 9.06 5.82
CA THR A 130 14.92 8.80 5.26
C THR A 130 15.03 9.41 3.88
N ARG A 131 16.07 10.20 3.62
CA ARG A 131 16.40 10.78 2.31
C ARG A 131 17.89 10.66 2.08
N GLU A 132 18.31 10.20 0.90
CA GLU A 132 19.74 10.12 0.54
C GLU A 132 20.59 9.38 1.60
N ASN A 133 20.02 8.32 2.19
CA ASN A 133 20.61 7.52 3.28
C ASN A 133 20.76 8.21 4.64
N VAL A 134 20.27 9.44 4.79
CA VAL A 134 20.15 10.10 6.09
C VAL A 134 18.76 9.83 6.65
N ALA A 135 18.70 9.22 7.83
CA ALA A 135 17.46 8.93 8.54
C ALA A 135 17.29 9.90 9.72
N GLU A 136 16.11 10.51 9.83
CA GLU A 136 15.79 11.50 10.86
C GLU A 136 14.45 11.17 11.51
N ASP A 137 14.43 11.18 12.84
CA ASP A 137 13.22 11.05 13.63
C ASP A 137 12.42 12.34 13.57
N ILE A 138 11.19 12.23 13.10
CA ILE A 138 10.34 13.39 12.88
C ILE A 138 9.73 13.84 14.20
N LYS A 139 9.90 15.12 14.55
CA LYS A 139 9.18 15.74 15.67
C LYS A 139 7.78 16.17 15.23
N ILE A 140 6.79 15.40 15.63
CA ILE A 140 5.38 15.59 15.22
C ILE A 140 4.71 16.66 16.09
N ILE A 141 4.01 17.60 15.44
CA ILE A 141 3.20 18.64 16.07
C ILE A 141 1.78 18.14 16.28
N GLU A 142 1.20 17.56 15.22
CA GLU A 142 -0.11 16.90 15.17
C GLU A 142 -0.19 16.01 13.91
N GLY A 143 -1.09 15.04 13.89
CA GLY A 143 -1.30 14.22 12.70
C GLY A 143 -2.13 12.98 12.96
N THR A 144 -2.64 12.40 11.88
CA THR A 144 -3.45 11.19 11.89
C THR A 144 -3.00 10.21 10.82
N PHE A 145 -3.10 8.93 11.13
CA PHE A 145 -2.96 7.83 10.18
C PHE A 145 -4.20 6.96 10.27
N THR A 146 -4.91 6.78 9.17
CA THR A 146 -6.16 6.02 9.15
C THR A 146 -6.07 4.88 8.16
N PHE A 147 -6.22 3.66 8.65
CA PHE A 147 -6.54 2.51 7.83
C PHE A 147 -8.02 2.59 7.50
N LYS A 148 -8.34 2.99 6.27
CA LYS A 148 -9.72 3.20 5.83
C LYS A 148 -10.38 1.90 5.44
N ARG A 149 -9.64 1.02 4.76
CA ARG A 149 -10.15 -0.28 4.35
C ARG A 149 -9.04 -1.31 4.37
N ILE A 150 -9.31 -2.43 5.02
CA ILE A 150 -8.47 -3.62 4.97
C ILE A 150 -9.33 -4.84 4.70
N GLN A 151 -9.02 -5.55 3.63
CA GLN A 151 -9.76 -6.73 3.22
C GLN A 151 -8.83 -7.83 2.70
N ASN A 152 -9.18 -9.08 2.99
CA ASN A 152 -8.46 -10.22 2.47
C ASN A 152 -8.89 -10.49 1.03
N LEU A 153 -7.91 -10.62 0.13
CA LEU A 153 -8.10 -11.01 -1.25
C LEU A 153 -7.91 -12.52 -1.38
N TYR A 154 -8.92 -13.17 -1.97
CA TYR A 154 -8.90 -14.59 -2.29
C TYR A 154 -9.00 -14.76 -3.81
N VAL A 155 -8.13 -15.59 -4.38
CA VAL A 155 -8.17 -15.99 -5.79
C VAL A 155 -8.38 -17.50 -5.80
N ASP A 156 -9.40 -17.97 -6.52
CA ASP A 156 -9.76 -19.39 -6.56
C ASP A 156 -9.94 -20.04 -5.17
N LYS A 157 -10.45 -19.25 -4.21
CA LYS A 157 -10.64 -19.59 -2.78
C LYS A 157 -9.35 -19.73 -1.97
N GLU A 158 -8.19 -19.46 -2.56
CA GLU A 158 -6.92 -19.41 -1.86
C GLU A 158 -6.61 -17.98 -1.43
N TYR A 159 -6.17 -17.81 -0.20
CA TYR A 159 -5.77 -16.50 0.31
C TYR A 159 -4.50 -16.03 -0.39
N THR A 160 -4.54 -14.84 -0.97
CA THR A 160 -3.40 -14.29 -1.71
C THR A 160 -2.69 -13.20 -0.92
N LYS A 161 -3.44 -12.18 -0.45
CA LYS A 161 -2.90 -11.00 0.23
C LYS A 161 -3.99 -10.22 0.96
N ALA A 162 -3.60 -9.30 1.83
CA ALA A 162 -4.48 -8.26 2.36
C ALA A 162 -4.36 -7.00 1.50
N ILE A 163 -5.47 -6.44 1.03
CA ILE A 163 -5.51 -5.08 0.51
C ILE A 163 -5.58 -4.14 1.71
N VAL A 164 -4.64 -3.21 1.80
CA VAL A 164 -4.48 -2.26 2.90
C VAL A 164 -4.48 -0.85 2.32
N SER A 165 -5.56 -0.13 2.57
CA SER A 165 -5.80 1.19 1.99
C SER A 165 -6.14 2.20 3.07
N GLY A 166 -5.66 3.43 2.90
CA GLY A 166 -5.87 4.46 3.89
C GLY A 166 -5.26 5.80 3.55
N VAL A 167 -5.30 6.69 4.54
CA VAL A 167 -4.89 8.08 4.41
C VAL A 167 -4.10 8.53 5.63
N PHE A 168 -3.23 9.52 5.44
CA PHE A 168 -2.47 10.13 6.53
C PHE A 168 -2.20 11.59 6.26
N ASN A 169 -2.02 12.34 7.34
CA ASN A 169 -1.60 13.74 7.32
C ASN A 169 -0.87 14.02 8.64
N LEU A 170 0.13 14.89 8.60
CA LEU A 170 0.80 15.34 9.83
C LEU A 170 1.49 16.69 9.61
N LYS A 171 1.59 17.47 10.68
CA LYS A 171 2.49 18.61 10.78
C LYS A 171 3.68 18.21 11.64
N MET A 172 4.86 18.61 11.22
CA MET A 172 6.11 18.25 11.88
C MET A 172 7.08 19.41 11.87
N PHE A 173 8.14 19.29 12.67
CA PHE A 173 9.36 20.04 12.45
C PHE A 173 10.30 19.22 11.57
N PHE A 174 10.83 19.86 10.54
CA PHE A 174 11.84 19.33 9.65
C PHE A 174 12.93 20.40 9.48
N ASN A 175 14.19 20.10 9.78
CA ASN A 175 15.26 21.10 9.85
C ASN A 175 14.90 22.33 10.72
N ASN A 176 14.21 22.11 11.84
CA ASN A 176 13.64 23.15 12.72
C ASN A 176 12.58 24.07 12.08
N GLU A 177 12.10 23.78 10.88
CA GLU A 177 11.01 24.50 10.23
C GLU A 177 9.70 23.69 10.28
N PRO A 178 8.54 24.33 10.52
CA PRO A 178 7.25 23.66 10.38
C PRO A 178 6.99 23.24 8.94
N THR A 179 6.81 21.93 8.73
CA THR A 179 6.51 21.31 7.45
C THR A 179 5.25 20.44 7.58
N ALA A 180 4.42 20.41 6.54
CA ALA A 180 3.22 19.60 6.51
C ALA A 180 3.35 18.45 5.51
N ILE A 181 2.95 17.25 5.92
CA ILE A 181 2.58 16.19 4.98
C ILE A 181 1.05 16.21 4.84
N SER A 182 0.59 16.48 3.62
CA SER A 182 -0.82 16.60 3.28
C SER A 182 -1.23 15.61 2.17
N SER A 183 -2.52 15.32 2.09
CA SER A 183 -3.11 14.43 1.09
C SER A 183 -2.47 13.03 1.01
N GLY A 184 -1.87 12.57 2.11
CA GLY A 184 -1.25 11.26 2.21
C GLY A 184 -2.29 10.17 2.00
N ARG A 185 -2.00 9.26 1.08
CA ARG A 185 -2.87 8.15 0.69
C ARG A 185 -2.03 6.96 0.30
N PHE A 186 -2.57 5.77 0.54
CA PHE A 186 -1.95 4.52 0.14
C PHE A 186 -3.03 3.51 -0.23
N ASP A 187 -2.70 2.67 -1.21
CA ASP A 187 -3.48 1.54 -1.63
C ASP A 187 -2.53 0.38 -1.96
N LEU A 188 -2.42 -0.57 -1.04
CA LEU A 188 -1.30 -1.51 -0.98
C LEU A 188 -1.81 -2.95 -0.94
N GLY A 189 -1.15 -3.85 -1.66
CA GLY A 189 -1.28 -5.28 -1.48
C GLY A 189 -0.18 -5.78 -0.54
N ILE A 190 -0.57 -6.37 0.59
CA ILE A 190 0.35 -6.93 1.59
C ILE A 190 0.26 -8.46 1.58
N GLY A 191 1.36 -9.11 1.22
CA GLY A 191 1.51 -10.56 1.09
C GLY A 191 2.86 -11.05 1.62
N TYR A 192 3.23 -12.26 1.20
CA TYR A 192 4.48 -12.92 1.60
C TYR A 192 5.73 -12.09 1.28
N GLU A 193 5.74 -11.37 0.16
CA GLU A 193 6.88 -10.61 -0.34
C GLU A 193 7.22 -9.37 0.51
N ASN A 194 6.24 -8.84 1.25
CA ASN A 194 6.35 -7.54 1.89
C ASN A 194 5.82 -7.48 3.34
N PHE A 195 5.41 -8.62 3.91
CA PHE A 195 5.12 -8.78 5.33
C PHE A 195 6.24 -9.58 6.02
N TYR A 196 6.74 -9.06 7.13
CA TYR A 196 7.80 -9.69 7.92
C TYR A 196 7.41 -9.66 9.40
N ASN A 197 7.57 -10.78 10.10
CA ASN A 197 7.34 -10.88 11.54
C ASN A 197 8.49 -11.66 12.19
N PHE A 198 9.19 -11.05 13.15
CA PHE A 198 10.36 -11.64 13.83
C PHE A 198 10.59 -11.10 15.26
#